data_AF-A0AAV4UQK7-F1
#
_entry.id   AF-A0AAV4UQK7-F1
#
_cell.length_a   1.000
_cell.length_b   1.000
_cell.length_c   1.000
_cell.angle_alpha   90.00
_cell.angle_beta   90.00
_cell.angle_gamma   90.00
#
_symmetry.space_group_name_H-M   'P 1'
#
loop_
_entity.id
_entity.type
_entity.pdbx_description
1 polymer ?
#
loop_
_entity_poly.entity_id
_entity_poly.type
_entity_poly.pdbx_seq_one_letter_code
_entity_poly.pdbx_strand_id
1 'polypeptide(L)'
;MKNHGSELKVKRGQLYQLSTETWPNVEDPVKTKMAPIAAAAAWGLGHWESMEEYTRVIPRGTTDSAFYQAILSIHRSDFHAAQMFIDKARDLLDTELTALAGESYSRAYGAMVHVQMFAELEEVIQYKLIPERRDAIKEKWWDRLQGCQRIVEDWQKIMQVHSLVVSPQEDMRSWLKYASLCRRAGRLTMSNRTLVMLLGHDPSSNPGAQLPYTHPQVTFAYIKHMWKSNQKQNAFNNLLNFVNVSLMSQEFVNNNQLSPDIAKLLSKCYLKTGRMGGKSSWYQ
;
A
#
# COMPACT_ATOMS: atom_id res chain seq x y z
N MET A 1 -22.45 -5.73 17.18
CA MET A 1 -22.10 -5.18 15.84
C MET A 1 -20.65 -5.55 15.55
N LYS A 2 -20.42 -6.43 14.56
CA LYS A 2 -19.16 -7.17 14.38
C LYS A 2 -18.02 -6.26 13.88
N ASN A 3 -16.81 -6.51 14.38
CA ASN A 3 -15.56 -5.79 14.08
C ASN A 3 -15.13 -5.98 12.61
N HIS A 4 -15.11 -4.90 11.83
CA HIS A 4 -14.74 -4.87 10.40
C HIS A 4 -13.24 -4.56 10.15
N GLY A 5 -12.44 -4.39 11.23
CA GLY A 5 -10.97 -4.24 11.14
C GLY A 5 -10.24 -5.56 10.79
N SER A 6 -10.96 -6.68 10.88
CA SER A 6 -10.46 -8.01 10.59
C SER A 6 -10.36 -8.26 9.08
N GLU A 7 -11.33 -7.83 8.26
CA GLU A 7 -11.68 -8.34 6.91
C GLU A 7 -10.59 -8.41 5.80
N LEU A 8 -9.42 -7.76 5.91
CA LEU A 8 -8.35 -7.81 4.89
C LEU A 8 -7.03 -8.44 5.36
N LYS A 9 -6.70 -8.34 6.66
CA LYS A 9 -5.88 -9.36 7.31
C LYS A 9 -6.67 -10.67 7.38
N VAL A 10 -7.99 -10.60 7.34
CA VAL A 10 -8.91 -11.72 7.17
C VAL A 10 -9.07 -12.06 5.71
N LYS A 11 -9.00 -11.21 4.68
CA LYS A 11 -8.95 -11.74 3.30
C LYS A 11 -7.61 -12.38 2.96
N ARG A 12 -6.47 -11.70 3.24
CA ARG A 12 -5.15 -12.33 3.08
C ARG A 12 -4.95 -13.46 4.09
N GLY A 13 -5.46 -13.32 5.30
CA GLY A 13 -5.43 -14.35 6.34
C GLY A 13 -6.44 -15.47 6.13
N GLN A 14 -7.58 -15.25 5.47
CA GLN A 14 -8.53 -16.28 5.02
C GLN A 14 -7.93 -16.98 3.84
N LEU A 15 -7.33 -16.27 2.89
CA LEU A 15 -6.61 -16.89 1.78
C LEU A 15 -5.43 -17.69 2.31
N TYR A 16 -4.70 -17.19 3.29
CA TYR A 16 -3.61 -17.91 3.94
C TYR A 16 -4.14 -19.09 4.76
N GLN A 17 -5.18 -18.92 5.59
CA GLN A 17 -5.82 -19.99 6.37
C GLN A 17 -6.37 -21.07 5.44
N LEU A 18 -7.14 -20.68 4.42
CA LEU A 18 -7.67 -21.57 3.39
C LEU A 18 -6.53 -22.28 2.66
N SER A 19 -5.46 -21.58 2.30
CA SER A 19 -4.29 -22.20 1.67
C SER A 19 -3.69 -23.23 2.62
N THR A 20 -3.42 -22.88 3.88
CA THR A 20 -2.84 -23.79 4.89
C THR A 20 -3.74 -25.00 5.19
N GLU A 21 -5.07 -24.81 5.26
CA GLU A 21 -6.06 -25.87 5.52
C GLU A 21 -6.22 -26.82 4.33
N THR A 22 -6.17 -26.29 3.11
CA THR A 22 -6.33 -27.08 1.88
C THR A 22 -5.02 -27.68 1.39
N TRP A 23 -3.87 -27.07 1.69
CA TRP A 23 -2.53 -27.51 1.25
C TRP A 23 -2.25 -29.01 1.48
N PRO A 24 -2.51 -29.61 2.65
CA PRO A 24 -2.24 -31.03 2.86
C PRO A 24 -3.17 -31.97 2.07
N ASN A 25 -4.37 -31.50 1.69
CA ASN A 25 -5.44 -32.31 1.13
C ASN A 25 -5.58 -32.19 -0.39
N VAL A 26 -4.74 -31.39 -1.03
CA VAL A 26 -4.86 -31.03 -2.45
C VAL A 26 -3.79 -31.76 -3.28
N GLU A 27 -4.18 -32.24 -4.45
CA GLU A 27 -3.29 -32.89 -5.41
C GLU A 27 -2.28 -31.90 -6.03
N ASP A 28 -1.10 -32.38 -6.42
CA ASP A 28 0.00 -31.60 -6.97
C ASP A 28 -0.34 -30.65 -8.15
N PRO A 29 -1.19 -31.00 -9.14
CA PRO A 29 -1.55 -30.07 -10.21
C PRO A 29 -2.35 -28.86 -9.70
N VAL A 30 -3.16 -29.03 -8.65
CA VAL A 30 -3.94 -27.94 -8.05
C VAL A 30 -3.06 -27.12 -7.12
N LYS A 31 -2.14 -27.75 -6.37
CA LYS A 31 -1.12 -27.04 -5.57
C LYS A 31 -0.30 -26.08 -6.44
N THR A 32 0.09 -26.52 -7.63
CA THR A 32 0.86 -25.69 -8.59
C THR A 32 0.10 -24.40 -8.98
N LYS A 33 -1.22 -24.47 -9.18
CA LYS A 33 -2.04 -23.29 -9.49
C LYS A 33 -2.32 -22.41 -8.28
N MET A 34 -2.40 -23.01 -7.10
CA MET A 34 -2.68 -22.30 -5.85
C MET A 34 -1.45 -21.60 -5.27
N ALA A 35 -0.26 -22.16 -5.49
CA ALA A 35 1.00 -21.74 -4.91
C ALA A 35 1.32 -20.24 -5.09
N PRO A 36 1.14 -19.60 -6.27
CA PRO A 36 1.41 -18.17 -6.41
C PRO A 36 0.50 -17.28 -5.55
N ILE A 37 -0.76 -17.68 -5.38
CA ILE A 37 -1.73 -16.94 -4.55
C ILE A 37 -1.40 -17.13 -3.07
N ALA A 38 -1.06 -18.36 -2.67
CA ALA A 38 -0.65 -18.69 -1.31
C ALA A 38 0.66 -17.97 -0.94
N ALA A 39 1.65 -17.95 -1.83
CA ALA A 39 2.91 -17.22 -1.68
C ALA A 39 2.67 -15.71 -1.53
N ALA A 40 1.83 -15.11 -2.38
CA ALA A 40 1.46 -13.69 -2.28
C ALA A 40 0.78 -13.35 -0.94
N ALA A 41 -0.10 -14.24 -0.45
CA ALA A 41 -0.78 -14.07 0.82
C ALA A 41 0.20 -14.18 2.00
N ALA A 42 1.06 -15.20 2.00
CA ALA A 42 2.10 -15.40 3.01
C ALA A 42 3.08 -14.22 3.06
N TRP A 43 3.57 -13.77 1.91
CA TRP A 43 4.40 -12.57 1.79
C TRP A 43 3.70 -11.33 2.35
N GLY A 44 2.42 -11.14 1.99
CA GLY A 44 1.62 -10.01 2.45
C GLY A 44 1.30 -9.98 3.94
N LEU A 45 1.53 -11.09 4.65
CA LEU A 45 1.40 -11.23 6.11
C LEU A 45 2.76 -11.31 6.83
N GLY A 46 3.87 -11.40 6.08
CA GLY A 46 5.22 -11.56 6.65
C GLY A 46 5.54 -13.00 7.08
N HIS A 47 4.81 -14.00 6.60
CA HIS A 47 5.04 -15.41 6.91
C HIS A 47 6.04 -16.01 5.90
N TRP A 48 7.33 -15.78 6.15
CA TRP A 48 8.40 -16.14 5.20
C TRP A 48 8.61 -17.64 5.00
N GLU A 49 8.45 -18.45 6.04
CA GLU A 49 8.60 -19.91 5.97
C GLU A 49 7.54 -20.53 5.05
N SER A 50 6.27 -20.15 5.22
CA SER A 50 5.19 -20.61 4.35
C SER A 50 5.35 -20.10 2.93
N MET A 51 5.80 -18.85 2.76
CA MET A 51 6.10 -18.31 1.42
C MET A 51 7.15 -19.17 0.71
N GLU A 52 8.20 -19.60 1.41
CA GLU A 52 9.22 -20.49 0.85
C GLU A 52 8.63 -21.84 0.44
N GLU A 53 7.83 -22.47 1.30
CA GLU A 53 7.18 -23.75 1.01
C GLU A 53 6.31 -23.67 -0.25
N TYR A 54 5.45 -22.65 -0.32
CA TYR A 54 4.58 -22.43 -1.48
C TYR A 54 5.40 -22.16 -2.74
N THR A 55 6.48 -21.38 -2.65
CA THR A 55 7.32 -21.04 -3.81
C THR A 55 8.03 -22.26 -4.39
N ARG A 56 8.37 -23.27 -3.57
CA ARG A 56 9.00 -24.52 -4.06
C ARG A 56 8.13 -25.31 -5.02
N VAL A 57 6.80 -25.18 -4.92
CA VAL A 57 5.83 -25.88 -5.78
C VAL A 57 5.54 -25.12 -7.07
N ILE A 58 5.88 -23.82 -7.14
CA ILE A 58 5.69 -23.03 -8.36
C ILE A 58 6.70 -23.50 -9.43
N PRO A 59 6.28 -23.77 -10.68
CA PRO A 59 7.17 -24.27 -11.71
C PRO A 59 8.29 -23.27 -12.01
N ARG A 60 9.54 -23.74 -12.00
CA ARG A 60 10.75 -22.90 -12.13
C ARG A 60 10.88 -22.16 -13.47
N GLY A 61 10.07 -22.51 -14.46
CA GLY A 61 9.99 -21.85 -15.77
C GLY A 61 9.00 -20.69 -15.81
N THR A 62 8.38 -20.32 -14.69
CA THR A 62 7.44 -19.19 -14.62
C THR A 62 8.10 -17.95 -14.06
N THR A 63 7.65 -16.80 -14.54
CA THR A 63 8.06 -15.48 -14.05
C THR A 63 7.79 -15.33 -12.54
N ASP A 64 6.63 -15.81 -12.07
CA ASP A 64 6.26 -15.78 -10.65
C ASP A 64 7.25 -16.55 -9.76
N SER A 65 7.72 -17.73 -10.20
CA SER A 65 8.70 -18.52 -9.45
C SER A 65 10.00 -17.72 -9.28
N ALA A 66 10.53 -17.18 -10.38
CA ALA A 66 11.76 -16.36 -10.33
C ALA A 66 11.58 -15.11 -9.46
N PHE A 67 10.44 -14.42 -9.57
CA PHE A 67 10.12 -13.24 -8.77
C PHE A 67 10.08 -13.53 -7.26
N TYR A 68 9.36 -14.57 -6.82
CA TYR A 68 9.28 -14.91 -5.41
C TYR A 68 10.61 -15.45 -4.86
N GLN A 69 11.38 -16.19 -5.66
CA GLN A 69 12.75 -16.59 -5.29
C GLN A 69 13.67 -15.39 -5.10
N ALA A 70 13.60 -14.37 -5.96
CA ALA A 70 14.35 -13.13 -5.79
C ALA A 70 14.01 -12.44 -4.45
N ILE A 71 12.73 -12.35 -4.11
CA ILE A 71 12.28 -11.75 -2.84
C ILE A 71 12.81 -12.55 -1.64
N LEU A 72 12.74 -13.88 -1.67
CA LEU A 72 13.24 -14.75 -0.60
C LEU A 72 14.77 -14.60 -0.45
N SER A 73 15.51 -14.51 -1.55
CA SER A 73 16.95 -14.26 -1.54
C SER A 73 17.31 -12.89 -0.96
N ILE A 74 16.56 -11.83 -1.31
CA ILE A 74 16.72 -10.49 -0.70
C ILE A 74 16.46 -10.54 0.80
N HIS A 75 15.44 -11.27 1.25
CA HIS A 75 15.14 -11.44 2.66
C HIS A 75 16.28 -12.12 3.42
N ARG A 76 16.92 -13.13 2.81
CA ARG A 76 18.09 -13.83 3.35
C ARG A 76 19.41 -13.05 3.21
N SER A 77 19.37 -11.87 2.60
CA SER A 77 20.55 -11.06 2.24
C SER A 77 21.52 -11.76 1.27
N ASP A 78 21.06 -12.74 0.50
CA ASP A 78 21.80 -13.31 -0.63
C ASP A 78 21.49 -12.48 -1.88
N PHE A 79 22.19 -11.37 -2.01
CA PHE A 79 21.97 -10.40 -3.10
C PHE A 79 22.45 -10.93 -4.45
N HIS A 80 23.41 -11.85 -4.48
CA HIS A 80 23.89 -12.45 -5.72
C HIS A 80 22.83 -13.38 -6.31
N ALA A 81 22.29 -14.30 -5.50
CA ALA A 81 21.20 -15.17 -5.94
C ALA A 81 19.95 -14.35 -6.29
N ALA A 82 19.65 -13.29 -5.54
CA ALA A 82 18.55 -12.39 -5.86
C ALA A 82 18.69 -11.79 -7.26
N GLN A 83 19.87 -11.25 -7.60
CA GLN A 83 20.14 -10.68 -8.92
C GLN A 83 19.95 -11.72 -10.03
N MET A 84 20.50 -12.93 -9.86
CA MET A 84 20.33 -14.02 -10.84
C MET A 84 18.85 -14.36 -11.08
N PHE A 85 18.02 -14.36 -10.03
CA PHE A 85 16.59 -14.61 -10.18
C PHE A 85 15.84 -13.45 -10.83
N ILE A 86 16.24 -12.20 -10.57
CA ILE A 86 15.68 -11.01 -11.24
C ILE A 86 15.99 -11.06 -12.74
N ASP A 87 17.22 -11.36 -13.13
CA ASP A 87 17.63 -11.46 -14.53
C ASP A 87 16.87 -12.60 -15.23
N LYS A 88 16.77 -13.77 -14.58
CA LYS A 88 15.95 -14.87 -15.10
C LYS A 88 14.46 -14.48 -15.25
N ALA A 89 13.90 -13.71 -14.32
CA ALA A 89 12.51 -13.25 -14.43
C ALA A 89 12.32 -12.31 -15.64
N ARG A 90 13.33 -11.51 -15.97
CA ARG A 90 13.33 -10.66 -17.18
C ARG A 90 13.39 -11.47 -18.45
N ASP A 91 14.27 -12.47 -18.52
CA ASP A 91 14.39 -13.34 -19.69
C ASP A 91 13.05 -14.05 -19.99
N LEU A 92 12.35 -14.52 -18.96
CA LEU A 92 11.04 -15.15 -19.09
C LEU A 92 9.95 -14.15 -19.52
N LEU A 93 9.99 -12.93 -18.97
CA LEU A 93 9.02 -11.88 -19.30
C LEU A 93 9.25 -11.29 -20.70
N ASP A 94 10.47 -11.29 -21.22
CA ASP A 94 10.81 -10.71 -22.52
C ASP A 94 10.04 -11.37 -23.67
N THR A 95 9.85 -12.69 -23.60
CA THR A 95 9.06 -13.44 -24.59
C THR A 95 7.58 -13.02 -24.55
N GLU A 96 7.01 -12.86 -23.34
CA GLU A 96 5.63 -12.40 -23.15
C GLU A 96 5.45 -10.95 -23.60
N LEU A 97 6.36 -10.07 -23.20
CA LEU A 97 6.31 -8.65 -23.51
C LEU A 97 6.46 -8.39 -25.01
N THR A 98 7.38 -9.08 -25.68
CA THR A 98 7.59 -8.97 -27.14
C THR A 98 6.32 -9.34 -27.91
N ALA A 99 5.62 -10.39 -27.48
CA ALA A 99 4.36 -10.80 -28.09
C ALA A 99 3.24 -9.75 -27.88
N LEU A 100 3.10 -9.23 -26.66
CA LEU A 100 2.00 -8.32 -26.30
C LEU A 100 2.21 -6.88 -26.80
N ALA A 101 3.46 -6.41 -26.84
CA ALA A 101 3.80 -5.05 -27.23
C ALA A 101 3.50 -4.76 -28.70
N GLY A 102 3.58 -5.78 -29.57
CA GLY A 102 3.19 -5.67 -30.97
C GLY A 102 1.70 -5.46 -31.20
N GLU A 103 0.85 -5.82 -30.22
CA GLU A 103 -0.61 -5.71 -30.36
C GLU A 103 -1.13 -4.36 -29.83
N SER A 104 -0.80 -4.02 -28.58
CA SER A 104 -1.20 -2.75 -27.97
C SER A 104 -0.51 -2.52 -26.63
N TYR A 105 -0.28 -1.25 -26.29
CA TYR A 105 0.23 -0.88 -24.97
C TYR A 105 -0.68 -1.33 -23.82
N SER A 106 -2.01 -1.30 -24.00
CA SER A 106 -2.95 -1.69 -22.94
C SER A 106 -2.82 -3.16 -22.56
N ARG A 107 -2.56 -4.06 -23.53
CA ARG A 107 -2.28 -5.47 -23.27
C ARG A 107 -0.90 -5.68 -22.64
N ALA A 108 0.10 -4.95 -23.09
CA ALA A 108 1.46 -5.01 -22.54
C ALA A 108 1.59 -4.37 -21.14
N TYR A 109 0.62 -3.56 -20.69
CA TYR A 109 0.72 -2.82 -19.43
C TYR A 109 0.94 -3.72 -18.21
N GLY A 110 0.27 -4.87 -18.15
CA GLY A 110 0.48 -5.84 -17.06
C GLY A 110 1.93 -6.33 -16.98
N ALA A 111 2.53 -6.66 -18.13
CA ALA A 111 3.94 -7.02 -18.22
C ALA A 111 4.86 -5.84 -17.85
N MET A 112 4.53 -4.61 -18.26
CA MET A 112 5.29 -3.41 -17.87
C MET A 112 5.31 -3.16 -16.36
N VAL A 113 4.22 -3.49 -15.65
CA VAL A 113 4.21 -3.43 -14.18
C VAL A 113 5.20 -4.43 -13.58
N HIS A 114 5.31 -5.65 -14.14
CA HIS A 114 6.33 -6.62 -13.70
C HIS A 114 7.76 -6.14 -13.98
N VAL A 115 8.01 -5.55 -15.17
CA VAL A 115 9.32 -4.94 -15.47
C VAL A 115 9.69 -3.89 -14.43
N GLN A 116 8.75 -3.01 -14.08
CA GLN A 116 8.97 -2.00 -13.03
C GLN A 116 9.26 -2.66 -11.67
N MET A 117 8.51 -3.68 -11.27
CA MET A 117 8.73 -4.39 -10.02
C MET A 117 10.12 -5.05 -9.96
N PHE A 118 10.64 -5.57 -11.08
CA PHE A 118 11.99 -6.12 -11.14
C PHE A 118 13.07 -5.05 -10.98
N ALA A 119 12.91 -3.90 -11.64
CA ALA A 119 13.81 -2.76 -11.43
C ALA A 119 13.77 -2.26 -9.98
N GLU A 120 12.59 -2.28 -9.35
CA GLU A 120 12.44 -1.91 -7.95
C GLU A 120 13.07 -2.92 -6.99
N LEU A 121 13.07 -4.22 -7.29
CA LEU A 121 13.81 -5.22 -6.50
C LEU A 121 15.32 -4.99 -6.53
N GLU A 122 15.90 -4.59 -7.66
CA GLU A 122 17.32 -4.22 -7.72
C GLU A 122 17.61 -2.97 -6.89
N GLU A 123 16.71 -1.99 -6.93
CA GLU A 123 16.85 -0.80 -6.10
C GLU A 123 16.66 -1.11 -4.60
N VAL A 124 15.86 -2.13 -4.25
CA VAL A 124 15.79 -2.67 -2.88
C VAL A 124 17.14 -3.24 -2.46
N ILE A 125 17.84 -3.97 -3.35
CA ILE A 125 19.21 -4.45 -3.10
C ILE A 125 20.15 -3.24 -2.89
N GLN A 126 20.12 -2.26 -3.79
CA GLN A 126 20.94 -1.03 -3.65
C GLN A 126 20.62 -0.26 -2.37
N TYR A 127 19.36 -0.19 -1.96
CA TYR A 127 18.92 0.49 -0.73
C TYR A 127 19.51 -0.17 0.52
N LYS A 128 19.59 -1.50 0.54
CA LYS A 128 20.22 -2.27 1.63
C LYS A 128 21.74 -2.06 1.67
N LEU A 129 22.39 -1.97 0.50
CA LEU A 129 23.85 -1.91 0.39
C LEU A 129 24.45 -0.49 0.48
N ILE A 130 23.74 0.54 0.02
CA ILE A 130 24.28 1.89 -0.20
C ILE A 130 23.39 2.94 0.49
N PRO A 131 23.67 3.31 1.74
CA PRO A 131 22.88 4.28 2.51
C PRO A 131 22.69 5.64 1.83
N GLU A 132 23.71 6.13 1.12
CA GLU A 132 23.75 7.43 0.46
C GLU A 132 22.73 7.53 -0.68
N ARG A 133 22.31 6.38 -1.24
CA ARG A 133 21.34 6.33 -2.34
C ARG A 133 19.89 6.26 -1.87
N ARG A 134 19.63 6.09 -0.57
CA ARG A 134 18.28 5.81 -0.03
C ARG A 134 17.27 6.91 -0.37
N ASP A 135 17.63 8.17 -0.21
CA ASP A 135 16.73 9.28 -0.49
C ASP A 135 16.45 9.42 -1.99
N ALA A 136 17.49 9.30 -2.82
CA ALA A 136 17.34 9.30 -4.27
C ALA A 136 16.47 8.13 -4.76
N ILE A 137 16.59 6.94 -4.16
CA ILE A 137 15.75 5.78 -4.49
C ILE A 137 14.30 6.04 -4.10
N LYS A 138 14.03 6.57 -2.90
CA LYS A 138 12.67 6.92 -2.46
C LYS A 138 11.99 7.94 -3.39
N GLU A 139 12.72 8.97 -3.84
CA GLU A 139 12.15 9.94 -4.79
C GLU A 139 11.87 9.29 -6.15
N LYS A 140 12.78 8.45 -6.67
CA LYS A 140 12.53 7.69 -7.91
C LYS A 140 11.30 6.77 -7.80
N TRP A 141 11.15 6.08 -6.68
CA TRP A 141 9.97 5.24 -6.42
C TRP A 141 8.69 6.05 -6.45
N TRP A 142 8.69 7.20 -5.77
CA TRP A 142 7.57 8.10 -5.77
C TRP A 142 7.20 8.59 -7.19
N ASP A 143 8.19 9.07 -7.96
CA ASP A 143 7.95 9.59 -9.31
C ASP A 143 7.41 8.52 -10.26
N ARG A 144 7.98 7.31 -10.23
CA ARG A 144 7.47 6.19 -11.06
C ARG A 144 6.07 5.77 -10.64
N LEU A 145 5.79 5.69 -9.34
CA LEU A 145 4.45 5.35 -8.84
C LEU A 145 3.40 6.36 -9.29
N GLN A 146 3.75 7.65 -9.39
CA GLN A 146 2.84 8.68 -9.93
C GLN A 146 2.50 8.48 -11.41
N GLY A 147 3.43 7.90 -12.18
CA GLY A 147 3.26 7.59 -13.60
C GLY A 147 2.42 6.34 -13.87
N CYS A 148 2.30 5.43 -12.90
CA CYS A 148 1.48 4.23 -13.04
C CYS A 148 -0.01 4.55 -13.22
N GLN A 149 -0.73 3.65 -13.90
CA GLN A 149 -2.19 3.72 -13.96
C GLN A 149 -2.79 3.68 -12.55
N ARG A 150 -3.97 4.27 -12.39
CA ARG A 150 -4.68 4.40 -11.10
C ARG A 150 -5.44 3.11 -10.75
N ILE A 151 -4.75 1.98 -10.78
CA ILE A 151 -5.26 0.65 -10.45
C ILE A 151 -4.76 0.29 -9.05
N VAL A 152 -5.67 -0.11 -8.18
CA VAL A 152 -5.36 -0.34 -6.75
C VAL A 152 -4.42 -1.54 -6.59
N GLU A 153 -4.64 -2.58 -7.39
CA GLU A 153 -3.92 -3.84 -7.34
C GLU A 153 -2.45 -3.65 -7.74
N ASP A 154 -2.17 -2.88 -8.79
CA ASP A 154 -0.81 -2.63 -9.26
C ASP A 154 -0.03 -1.78 -8.27
N TRP A 155 -0.65 -0.71 -7.77
CA TRP A 155 -0.04 0.11 -6.70
C TRP A 155 0.28 -0.73 -5.47
N GLN A 156 -0.62 -1.65 -5.10
CA GLN A 156 -0.40 -2.53 -3.95
C GLN A 156 0.80 -3.46 -4.16
N LYS A 157 0.94 -4.06 -5.36
CA LYS A 157 2.07 -4.94 -5.69
C LYS A 157 3.41 -4.19 -5.64
N ILE A 158 3.47 -3.03 -6.28
CA ILE A 158 4.66 -2.16 -6.34
C ILE A 158 5.06 -1.72 -4.92
N MET A 159 4.13 -1.16 -4.14
CA MET A 159 4.43 -0.71 -2.78
C MET A 159 4.79 -1.84 -1.82
N GLN A 160 4.32 -3.07 -2.08
CA GLN A 160 4.71 -4.24 -1.31
C GLN A 160 6.20 -4.60 -1.53
N VAL A 161 6.75 -4.32 -2.72
CA VAL A 161 8.20 -4.43 -2.98
C VAL A 161 8.98 -3.41 -2.14
N HIS A 162 8.55 -2.15 -2.10
CA HIS A 162 9.21 -1.10 -1.29
C HIS A 162 9.21 -1.45 0.21
N SER A 163 8.14 -2.12 0.66
CA SER A 163 7.95 -2.56 2.05
C SER A 163 8.98 -3.60 2.52
N LEU A 164 9.82 -4.13 1.62
CA LEU A 164 10.96 -4.99 1.99
C LEU A 164 12.05 -4.22 2.76
N VAL A 165 12.10 -2.90 2.63
CA VAL A 165 13.15 -2.05 3.23
C VAL A 165 12.67 -0.73 3.81
N VAL A 166 11.49 -0.24 3.43
CA VAL A 166 10.91 1.00 3.96
C VAL A 166 9.60 0.71 4.67
N SER A 167 9.48 1.14 5.92
CA SER A 167 8.23 1.02 6.67
C SER A 167 7.17 1.98 6.13
N PRO A 168 5.86 1.68 6.29
CA PRO A 168 4.81 2.58 5.84
C PRO A 168 4.84 3.98 6.47
N GLN A 169 5.39 4.09 7.68
CA GLN A 169 5.57 5.33 8.42
C GLN A 169 6.73 6.17 7.86
N GLU A 170 7.72 5.56 7.23
CA GLU A 170 8.82 6.26 6.55
C GLU A 170 8.40 6.76 5.15
N ASP A 171 7.42 6.11 4.50
CA ASP A 171 6.86 6.52 3.20
C ASP A 171 5.38 6.92 3.27
N MET A 172 5.04 7.82 4.19
CA MET A 172 3.66 8.24 4.41
C MET A 172 3.01 8.83 3.15
N ARG A 173 3.81 9.48 2.29
CA ARG A 173 3.34 10.14 1.06
C ARG A 173 2.71 9.14 0.09
N SER A 174 3.40 8.04 -0.21
CA SER A 174 2.89 6.97 -1.08
C SER A 174 1.65 6.31 -0.48
N TRP A 175 1.68 5.96 0.80
CA TRP A 175 0.55 5.30 1.47
C TRP A 175 -0.68 6.19 1.60
N LEU A 176 -0.52 7.51 1.81
CA LEU A 176 -1.65 8.45 1.78
C LEU A 176 -2.27 8.57 0.38
N LYS A 177 -1.44 8.56 -0.66
CA LYS A 177 -1.91 8.57 -2.05
C LYS A 177 -2.66 7.27 -2.38
N TYR A 178 -2.13 6.12 -1.98
CA TYR A 178 -2.76 4.81 -2.11
C TYR A 178 -4.09 4.74 -1.36
N ALA A 179 -4.15 5.20 -0.10
CA ALA A 179 -5.39 5.27 0.68
C ALA A 179 -6.44 6.13 -0.02
N SER A 180 -6.02 7.24 -0.65
CA SER A 180 -6.90 8.08 -1.44
C SER A 180 -7.36 7.40 -2.73
N LEU A 181 -6.52 6.61 -3.38
CA LEU A 181 -6.87 5.82 -4.56
C LEU A 181 -7.94 4.78 -4.20
N CYS A 182 -7.71 4.00 -3.14
CA CYS A 182 -8.67 3.03 -2.59
C CYS A 182 -10.03 3.69 -2.28
N ARG A 183 -10.02 4.85 -1.60
CA ARG A 183 -11.25 5.59 -1.27
C ARG A 183 -12.01 6.02 -2.52
N ARG A 184 -11.32 6.46 -3.57
CA ARG A 184 -11.94 6.90 -4.83
C ARG A 184 -12.49 5.73 -5.64
N ALA A 185 -11.83 4.58 -5.60
CA ALA A 185 -12.27 3.35 -6.22
C ALA A 185 -13.40 2.63 -5.45
N GLY A 186 -13.88 3.18 -4.33
CA GLY A 186 -14.92 2.57 -3.49
C GLY A 186 -14.43 1.44 -2.59
N ARG A 187 -13.13 1.09 -2.62
CA ARG A 187 -12.50 0.10 -1.74
C ARG A 187 -12.23 0.71 -0.36
N LEU A 188 -13.31 1.08 0.36
CA LEU A 188 -13.23 1.79 1.64
C LEU A 188 -12.46 1.00 2.70
N THR A 189 -12.63 -0.31 2.78
CA THR A 189 -11.92 -1.14 3.75
C THR A 189 -10.39 -1.05 3.59
N MET A 190 -9.89 -1.06 2.35
CA MET A 190 -8.46 -0.89 2.04
C MET A 190 -7.95 0.51 2.45
N SER A 191 -8.77 1.54 2.16
CA SER A 191 -8.49 2.92 2.56
C SER A 191 -8.37 3.06 4.08
N ASN A 192 -9.35 2.53 4.83
CA ASN A 192 -9.35 2.58 6.29
C ASN A 192 -8.12 1.90 6.87
N ARG A 193 -7.83 0.67 6.44
CA ARG A 193 -6.67 -0.11 6.92
C ARG A 193 -5.35 0.64 6.70
N THR A 194 -5.17 1.20 5.51
CA THR A 194 -3.96 1.96 5.20
C THR A 194 -3.81 3.15 6.14
N LEU A 195 -4.90 3.86 6.43
CA LEU A 195 -4.88 5.02 7.31
C LEU A 195 -4.66 4.62 8.77
N VAL A 196 -5.29 3.55 9.25
CA VAL A 196 -5.05 3.00 10.60
C VAL A 196 -3.59 2.55 10.76
N MET A 197 -3.02 1.90 9.75
CA MET A 197 -1.61 1.51 9.74
C MET A 197 -0.69 2.74 9.86
N LEU A 198 -1.00 3.84 9.17
CA LEU A 198 -0.26 5.09 9.26
C LEU A 198 -0.47 5.84 10.60
N LEU A 199 -1.64 5.70 11.23
CA LEU A 199 -1.95 6.29 12.54
C LEU A 199 -1.31 5.53 13.71
N GLY A 200 -0.94 4.26 13.51
CA GLY A 200 -0.35 3.38 14.53
C GLY A 200 -1.35 2.82 15.55
N HIS A 201 -2.61 3.27 15.52
CA HIS A 201 -3.70 2.72 16.33
C HIS A 201 -5.03 2.85 15.56
N ASP A 202 -6.02 2.05 15.95
CA ASP A 202 -7.35 2.07 15.34
C ASP A 202 -8.30 3.02 16.07
N PRO A 203 -8.70 4.15 15.46
CA PRO A 203 -9.62 5.10 16.10
C PRO A 203 -11.02 4.52 16.34
N SER A 204 -11.39 3.44 15.65
CA SER A 204 -12.68 2.77 15.88
C SER A 204 -12.73 1.99 17.19
N SER A 205 -11.57 1.65 17.76
CA SER A 205 -11.49 0.95 19.06
C SER A 205 -11.85 1.86 20.24
N ASN A 206 -11.68 3.18 20.09
CA ASN A 206 -12.12 4.16 21.07
C ASN A 206 -12.80 5.35 20.37
N PRO A 207 -14.11 5.23 20.03
CA PRO A 207 -14.84 6.26 19.28
C PRO A 207 -14.94 7.62 20.00
N GLY A 208 -14.68 7.67 21.31
CA GLY A 208 -14.67 8.89 22.11
C GLY A 208 -13.31 9.57 22.20
N ALA A 209 -12.22 8.91 21.81
CA ALA A 209 -10.89 9.50 21.81
C ALA A 209 -10.72 10.47 20.63
N GLN A 210 -10.01 11.57 20.88
CA GLN A 210 -9.62 12.48 19.81
C GLN A 210 -8.61 11.80 18.89
N LEU A 211 -8.74 12.04 17.58
CA LEU A 211 -7.75 11.58 16.63
C LEU A 211 -6.37 12.20 16.93
N PRO A 212 -5.28 11.44 16.78
CA PRO A 212 -3.95 11.98 17.01
C PRO A 212 -3.64 13.09 16.00
N TYR A 213 -2.92 14.11 16.45
CA TYR A 213 -2.46 15.21 15.60
C TYR A 213 -0.95 15.10 15.25
N THR A 214 -0.30 14.00 15.61
CA THR A 214 1.12 13.74 15.34
C THR A 214 1.46 13.86 13.85
N HIS A 215 0.55 13.39 12.99
CA HIS A 215 0.66 13.50 11.54
C HIS A 215 -0.60 14.12 10.94
N PRO A 216 -0.69 15.46 10.87
CA PRO A 216 -1.92 16.16 10.49
C PRO A 216 -2.49 15.74 9.12
N GLN A 217 -1.60 15.38 8.18
CA GLN A 217 -1.99 14.92 6.84
C GLN A 217 -2.73 13.57 6.87
N VAL A 218 -2.35 12.66 7.77
CA VAL A 218 -2.99 11.35 7.97
C VAL A 218 -4.34 11.52 8.63
N THR A 219 -4.40 12.35 9.67
CA THR A 219 -5.65 12.69 10.39
C THR A 219 -6.68 13.29 9.43
N PHE A 220 -6.27 14.25 8.60
CA PHE A 220 -7.14 14.80 7.57
C PHE A 220 -7.56 13.75 6.51
N ALA A 221 -6.67 12.84 6.13
CA ALA A 221 -7.01 11.76 5.21
C ALA A 221 -8.03 10.78 5.83
N TYR A 222 -7.92 10.50 7.12
CA TYR A 222 -8.87 9.72 7.91
C TYR A 222 -10.24 10.40 8.01
N ILE A 223 -10.29 11.70 8.32
CA ILE A 223 -11.54 12.47 8.33
C ILE A 223 -12.24 12.41 6.96
N LYS A 224 -11.50 12.57 5.86
CA LYS A 224 -12.05 12.41 4.49
C LYS A 224 -12.56 10.98 4.24
N HIS A 225 -11.93 9.97 4.82
CA HIS A 225 -12.38 8.59 4.76
C HIS A 225 -13.70 8.42 5.51
N MET A 226 -13.78 8.84 6.78
CA MET A 226 -15.00 8.79 7.61
C MET A 226 -16.21 9.41 6.91
N TRP A 227 -16.02 10.57 6.28
CA TRP A 227 -17.06 11.23 5.51
C TRP A 227 -17.60 10.37 4.35
N LYS A 228 -16.71 9.67 3.64
CA LYS A 228 -17.09 8.79 2.51
C LYS A 228 -17.74 7.49 3.02
N SER A 229 -17.40 7.05 4.23
CA SER A 229 -17.95 5.86 4.91
C SER A 229 -19.25 6.14 5.67
N ASN A 230 -20.01 7.18 5.27
CA ASN A 230 -21.29 7.61 5.87
C ASN A 230 -21.26 8.05 7.35
N GLN A 231 -20.09 8.20 7.98
CA GLN A 231 -19.95 8.75 9.33
C GLN A 231 -19.82 10.28 9.29
N LYS A 232 -20.76 10.96 8.62
CA LYS A 232 -20.65 12.39 8.29
C LYS A 232 -20.58 13.29 9.52
N GLN A 233 -21.42 13.04 10.52
CA GLN A 233 -21.46 13.84 11.75
C GLN A 233 -20.15 13.76 12.52
N ASN A 234 -19.65 12.54 12.73
CA ASN A 234 -18.36 12.31 13.40
C ASN A 234 -17.20 12.92 12.59
N ALA A 235 -17.22 12.78 11.27
CA ALA A 235 -16.21 13.37 10.41
C ALA A 235 -16.22 14.91 10.49
N PHE A 236 -17.39 15.53 10.55
CA PHE A 236 -17.53 16.98 10.67
C PHE A 236 -17.03 17.48 12.03
N ASN A 237 -17.43 16.83 13.13
CA ASN A 237 -16.96 17.18 14.48
C ASN A 237 -15.44 17.05 14.59
N ASN A 238 -14.86 15.96 14.06
CA ASN A 238 -13.42 15.77 14.02
C ASN A 238 -12.72 16.80 13.12
N LEU A 239 -13.36 17.25 12.04
CA LEU A 239 -12.81 18.30 11.18
C LEU A 239 -12.80 19.66 11.88
N LEU A 240 -13.87 20.01 12.60
CA LEU A 240 -13.92 21.24 13.40
C LEU A 240 -12.86 21.22 14.51
N ASN A 241 -12.75 20.11 15.24
CA ASN A 241 -11.71 19.94 16.26
C ASN A 241 -10.31 20.03 15.64
N PHE A 242 -10.09 19.42 14.48
CA PHE A 242 -8.82 19.47 13.76
C PHE A 242 -8.45 20.89 13.35
N VAL A 243 -9.41 21.67 12.83
CA VAL A 243 -9.19 23.09 12.49
C VAL A 243 -8.90 23.89 13.77
N ASN A 244 -9.71 23.74 14.82
CA ASN A 244 -9.53 24.47 16.07
C ASN A 244 -8.17 24.18 16.73
N VAL A 245 -7.76 22.91 16.85
CA VAL A 245 -6.43 22.55 17.40
C VAL A 245 -5.31 23.10 16.54
N SER A 246 -5.47 23.05 15.20
CA SER A 246 -4.49 23.63 14.29
C SER A 246 -4.40 25.15 14.41
N LEU A 247 -5.52 25.84 14.68
CA LEU A 247 -5.59 27.28 14.94
C LEU A 247 -5.01 27.64 16.32
N MET A 248 -5.29 26.87 17.38
CA MET A 248 -4.70 27.12 18.71
C MET A 248 -3.18 26.88 18.69
N SER A 249 -2.71 25.95 17.87
CA SER A 249 -1.27 25.78 17.60
C SER A 249 -0.66 26.98 16.86
N GLN A 250 -1.46 27.80 16.16
CA GLN A 250 -1.01 29.05 15.55
C GLN A 250 -0.88 30.18 16.57
N GLU A 251 -1.72 30.22 17.61
CA GLU A 251 -1.64 31.27 18.64
C GLU A 251 -0.40 31.13 19.55
N PHE A 252 0.17 29.92 19.67
CA PHE A 252 1.38 29.67 20.44
C PHE A 252 2.71 29.87 19.67
N VAL A 253 2.69 29.83 18.32
CA VAL A 253 3.91 29.97 17.50
C VAL A 253 3.90 31.32 16.81
N ASN A 254 4.12 32.37 17.60
CA ASN A 254 4.26 33.75 17.09
C ASN A 254 5.68 34.05 16.56
N ASN A 255 6.39 33.07 16.00
CA ASN A 255 7.61 33.30 15.22
C ASN A 255 7.91 32.11 14.31
N ASN A 256 8.07 32.42 13.03
CA ASN A 256 8.39 31.59 11.86
C ASN A 256 7.19 30.98 11.10
N GLN A 257 7.14 31.41 9.83
CA GLN A 257 6.15 31.12 8.80
C GLN A 257 5.59 29.69 8.86
N LEU A 258 4.26 29.58 8.81
CA LEU A 258 3.56 28.31 8.60
C LEU A 258 4.28 27.51 7.51
N SER A 259 4.58 26.23 7.78
CA SER A 259 4.90 25.30 6.69
C SER A 259 3.80 25.43 5.62
N PRO A 260 4.15 25.71 4.35
CA PRO A 260 3.18 25.92 3.29
C PRO A 260 2.23 24.71 3.13
N ASP A 261 2.67 23.53 3.54
CA ASP A 261 1.86 22.31 3.55
C ASP A 261 0.73 22.33 4.57
N ILE A 262 0.95 22.92 5.77
CA ILE A 262 -0.08 23.08 6.80
C ILE A 262 -1.08 24.15 6.37
N ALA A 263 -0.63 25.27 5.79
CA ALA A 263 -1.52 26.31 5.26
C ALA A 263 -2.40 25.76 4.12
N LYS A 264 -1.82 24.97 3.22
CA LYS A 264 -2.54 24.28 2.15
C LYS A 264 -3.47 23.18 2.67
N LEU A 265 -3.15 22.57 3.80
CA LEU A 265 -4.02 21.59 4.47
C LEU A 265 -5.22 22.30 5.10
N LEU A 266 -5.01 23.42 5.79
CA LEU A 266 -6.05 24.23 6.41
C LEU A 266 -7.02 24.81 5.38
N SER A 267 -6.51 25.37 4.27
CA SER A 267 -7.39 25.85 3.19
C SER A 267 -8.25 24.73 2.61
N LYS A 268 -7.70 23.52 2.46
CA LYS A 268 -8.49 22.33 2.08
C LYS A 268 -9.49 21.93 3.16
N CYS A 269 -9.16 22.07 4.44
CA CYS A 269 -10.08 21.80 5.54
C CYS A 269 -11.26 22.77 5.51
N TYR A 270 -11.03 24.08 5.37
CA TYR A 270 -12.08 25.10 5.27
C TYR A 270 -12.98 24.93 4.04
N LEU A 271 -12.39 24.65 2.87
CA LEU A 271 -13.19 24.33 1.69
C LEU A 271 -14.05 23.08 1.90
N LYS A 272 -13.57 22.13 2.71
CA LYS A 272 -14.30 20.90 3.00
C LYS A 272 -15.36 21.13 4.07
N THR A 273 -15.12 21.88 5.14
CA THR A 273 -16.13 22.25 6.14
C THR A 273 -17.29 22.99 5.48
N GLY A 274 -17.03 23.96 4.60
CA GLY A 274 -18.08 24.66 3.86
C GLY A 274 -18.93 23.74 2.97
N ARG A 275 -18.29 22.82 2.23
CA ARG A 275 -19.00 21.82 1.40
C ARG A 275 -19.74 20.76 2.21
N MET A 276 -19.25 20.45 3.41
CA MET A 276 -19.85 19.48 4.33
C MET A 276 -21.05 20.07 5.05
N GLY A 277 -20.92 21.30 5.58
CA GLY A 277 -22.01 22.03 6.25
C GLY A 277 -23.17 22.38 5.31
N GLY A 278 -22.88 22.81 4.08
CA GLY A 278 -23.92 23.13 3.09
C GLY A 278 -24.76 21.93 2.62
N LYS A 279 -24.31 20.68 2.82
CA LYS A 279 -25.08 19.47 2.52
C LYS A 279 -25.85 18.92 3.72
N SER A 280 -25.47 19.29 4.93
CA SER A 280 -26.21 18.94 6.16
C SER A 280 -27.49 19.77 6.31
N SER A 281 -27.53 20.98 5.74
CA SER A 281 -28.69 21.89 5.81
C SER A 281 -29.92 21.46 4.99
N TRP A 282 -29.82 20.39 4.18
CA TRP A 282 -30.93 19.87 3.36
C TRP A 282 -31.54 18.57 3.90
N TYR A 283 -31.09 18.11 5.07
CA TYR A 283 -31.62 16.93 5.77
C TYR A 283 -32.06 17.27 7.20
N GLN A 284 -32.72 18.43 7.35
CA GLN A 284 -33.62 18.71 8.46
C GLN A 284 -35.03 18.87 7.89
#